data_AF-A0A3D0ZDX3-F1
#
_entry.id   AF-A0A3D0ZDX3-F1
#
_cell.length_a   1.000
_cell.length_b   1.000
_cell.length_c   1.000
_cell.angle_alpha   90.00
_cell.angle_beta   90.00
_cell.angle_gamma   90.00
#
_symmetry.space_group_name_H-M   'P 1'
#
loop_
_entity.id
_entity.type
_entity.pdbx_description
1 polymer ?
#
loop_
_entity_poly.entity_id
_entity_poly.type
_entity_poly.pdbx_seq_one_letter_code
_entity_poly.pdbx_strand_id
1 'polypeptide(L)'
;MAPADIGGQAELTVADLSFISLTLVVLPLALCTVPGGDLVLMVKPQFEIGKDRLGRTGVVNSERERRMAVEKVANAALDAGLDLCGLAASPLPGQDGNVEYFLWIKR
;
A
#
# COMPACT_ATOMS: atom_id res chain seq x y z
N MET A 1 2.94 5.87 14.71
CA MET A 1 3.83 4.76 15.07
C MET A 1 5.24 5.22 14.82
N ALA A 2 6.09 5.10 15.83
CA ALA A 2 7.53 5.36 15.78
C ALA A 2 8.30 4.04 16.01
N PRO A 3 9.57 3.93 15.60
CA PRO A 3 10.36 2.72 15.81
C PRO A 3 10.41 2.23 17.26
N ALA A 4 10.41 3.17 18.22
CA ALA A 4 10.40 2.84 19.65
C ALA A 4 9.15 2.07 20.09
N ASP A 5 8.00 2.26 19.42
CA ASP A 5 6.74 1.56 19.73
C ASP A 5 6.83 0.06 19.43
N ILE A 6 7.77 -0.36 18.57
CA ILE A 6 7.95 -1.75 18.13
C ILE A 6 9.33 -2.34 18.50
N GLY A 7 10.09 -1.66 19.37
CA GLY A 7 11.41 -2.13 19.82
C GLY A 7 12.58 -1.85 18.88
N GLY A 8 12.40 -0.99 17.86
CA GLY A 8 13.46 -0.59 16.93
C GLY A 8 12.98 -0.50 15.48
N GLN A 9 13.92 -0.39 14.54
CA GLN A 9 13.61 -0.50 13.11
C GLN A 9 13.65 -1.96 12.67
N ALA A 10 12.79 -2.34 11.74
CA ALA A 10 12.75 -3.66 11.13
C ALA A 10 13.53 -3.71 9.81
N GLU A 11 14.06 -4.88 9.44
CA GLU A 11 14.71 -5.11 8.13
C GLU A 11 13.67 -5.18 6.99
N LEU A 12 12.48 -5.69 7.29
CA LEU A 12 11.35 -5.82 6.37
C LEU A 12 10.06 -5.37 7.06
N THR A 13 9.34 -4.47 6.41
CA THR A 13 7.98 -4.08 6.82
C THR A 13 6.96 -4.60 5.81
N VAL A 14 6.01 -5.41 6.28
CA VAL A 14 4.86 -5.83 5.48
C VAL A 14 3.60 -5.14 5.99
N ALA A 15 2.71 -4.73 5.10
CA ALA A 15 1.45 -4.10 5.50
C ALA A 15 0.26 -4.62 4.69
N ASP A 16 -0.68 -5.22 5.40
CA ASP A 16 -2.04 -5.52 4.95
C ASP A 16 -3.01 -4.70 5.81
N LEU A 17 -3.46 -3.57 5.29
CA LEU A 17 -4.29 -2.62 6.02
C LEU A 17 -5.64 -2.44 5.33
N SER A 18 -6.70 -2.37 6.14
CA SER A 18 -8.07 -2.16 5.66
C SER A 18 -8.64 -0.88 6.23
N PHE A 19 -9.57 -0.25 5.49
CA PHE A 19 -10.26 1.00 5.88
C PHE A 19 -9.35 2.22 6.04
N ILE A 20 -8.11 2.15 5.56
CA ILE A 20 -7.14 3.25 5.54
C ILE A 20 -6.41 3.26 4.20
N SER A 21 -6.09 4.46 3.71
CA SER A 21 -5.27 4.63 2.51
C SER A 21 -3.79 4.52 2.89
N LEU A 22 -3.01 3.79 2.08
CA LEU A 22 -1.57 3.63 2.27
C LEU A 22 -0.83 4.96 2.18
N THR A 23 -1.37 5.96 1.48
CA THR A 23 -0.75 7.29 1.41
C THR A 23 -0.62 7.99 2.78
N LEU A 24 -1.43 7.58 3.76
CA LEU A 24 -1.38 8.13 5.12
C LEU A 24 -0.34 7.44 6.01
N VAL A 25 0.11 6.24 5.63
CA VAL A 25 0.94 5.37 6.48
C VAL A 25 2.27 4.98 5.85
N VAL A 26 2.48 5.20 4.55
CA VAL A 26 3.72 4.86 3.85
C VAL A 26 4.95 5.49 4.51
N LEU A 27 4.88 6.77 4.89
CA LEU A 27 5.99 7.45 5.56
C LEU A 27 6.23 6.91 6.98
N PRO A 28 5.23 6.77 7.87
CA PRO A 28 5.41 6.10 9.16
C PRO A 28 5.99 4.67 9.07
N LEU A 29 5.54 3.86 8.11
CA LEU A 29 6.06 2.50 7.85
C LEU A 29 7.50 2.57 7.33
N ALA A 30 7.75 3.50 6.41
CA ALA A 30 9.01 4.16 6.11
C ALA A 30 9.91 4.20 7.34
N LEU A 31 9.57 5.11 8.25
CA LEU A 31 10.33 5.44 9.46
C LEU A 31 10.61 4.24 10.37
N CYS A 32 9.79 3.19 10.33
CA CYS A 32 9.96 1.96 11.09
C CYS A 32 10.85 0.89 10.40
N THR A 33 11.28 1.10 9.16
CA THR A 33 12.13 0.16 8.41
C THR A 33 13.59 0.65 8.42
N VAL A 34 14.63 -0.18 8.46
CA VAL A 34 16.03 0.32 8.39
C VAL A 34 16.32 0.97 7.02
N PRO A 35 17.26 1.92 6.90
CA PRO A 35 17.77 2.36 5.58
C PRO A 35 18.31 1.16 4.80
N GLY A 36 17.95 1.02 3.53
CA GLY A 36 18.24 -0.16 2.71
C GLY A 36 17.35 -1.37 3.00
N GLY A 37 16.43 -1.29 3.97
CA GLY A 37 15.42 -2.31 4.24
C GLY A 37 14.28 -2.28 3.22
N ASP A 38 13.44 -3.31 3.26
CA ASP A 38 12.38 -3.52 2.29
C ASP A 38 11.00 -3.25 2.89
N LEU A 39 10.08 -2.75 2.05
CA LEU A 39 8.66 -2.67 2.35
C LEU A 39 7.86 -3.42 1.29
N VAL A 40 6.90 -4.22 1.73
CA VAL A 40 5.95 -4.90 0.85
C VAL A 40 4.54 -4.53 1.30
N LEU A 41 3.93 -3.60 0.58
CA LEU A 41 2.64 -3.01 0.95
C LEU A 41 1.55 -3.56 0.05
N MET A 42 0.45 -4.04 0.64
CA MET A 42 -0.72 -4.49 -0.11
C MET A 42 -1.64 -3.32 -0.42
N VAL A 43 -1.60 -2.85 -1.67
CA VAL A 43 -2.50 -1.86 -2.23
C VAL A 43 -3.85 -2.51 -2.48
N LYS A 44 -4.87 -1.98 -1.78
CA LYS A 44 -6.27 -2.38 -1.91
C LYS A 44 -7.05 -1.25 -2.59
N PRO A 45 -7.34 -1.33 -3.90
CA PRO A 45 -7.95 -0.22 -4.65
C PRO A 45 -9.21 0.36 -4.00
N GLN A 46 -10.02 -0.48 -3.37
CA GLN A 46 -11.24 -0.09 -2.66
C GLN A 46 -10.99 0.92 -1.52
N PHE A 47 -9.79 0.98 -0.95
CA PHE A 47 -9.45 1.95 0.11
C PHE A 47 -8.70 3.18 -0.43
N GLU A 48 -8.34 3.20 -1.71
CA GLU A 48 -7.50 4.26 -2.31
C GLU A 48 -8.27 5.25 -3.18
N ILE A 49 -9.33 4.82 -3.86
CA ILE A 49 -10.06 5.63 -4.86
C ILE A 49 -11.11 6.59 -4.26
N GLY A 50 -11.31 6.52 -2.94
CA GLY A 50 -12.30 7.33 -2.22
C GLY A 50 -13.72 6.76 -2.28
N LYS A 51 -14.54 7.10 -1.28
CA LYS A 51 -15.89 6.53 -1.10
C LYS A 51 -16.84 6.82 -2.26
N ASP A 52 -16.71 7.98 -2.90
CA ASP A 52 -17.60 8.41 -3.99
C ASP A 52 -17.42 7.58 -5.27
N ARG A 53 -16.29 6.87 -5.40
CA ARG A 53 -15.98 6.02 -6.56
C ARG A 53 -16.24 4.54 -6.31
N LEU A 54 -16.62 4.17 -5.09
CA LEU A 54 -17.02 2.82 -4.74
C LEU A 54 -18.49 2.61 -5.09
N GLY A 55 -18.76 1.59 -5.91
CA GLY A 55 -20.12 1.13 -6.14
C GLY A 55 -20.75 0.54 -4.87
N ARG A 56 -22.06 0.24 -4.93
CA ARG A 56 -22.81 -0.35 -3.80
C ARG A 56 -22.22 -1.66 -3.25
N THR A 57 -21.48 -2.40 -4.06
CA THR A 57 -20.84 -3.67 -3.68
C THR A 57 -19.46 -3.49 -3.03
N GLY A 58 -18.88 -2.29 -3.05
CA GLY A 58 -17.52 -2.07 -2.55
C GLY A 58 -16.41 -2.69 -3.41
N VAL A 59 -16.74 -3.17 -4.61
CA VAL A 59 -15.79 -3.84 -5.51
C VAL A 59 -15.31 -2.90 -6.62
N VAL A 60 -14.00 -2.85 -6.84
CA VAL A 60 -13.36 -2.04 -7.88
C VAL A 60 -13.13 -2.86 -9.15
N ASN A 61 -14.15 -2.91 -10.01
CA ASN A 61 -14.10 -3.66 -11.28
C ASN A 61 -13.34 -2.95 -12.40
N SER A 62 -13.21 -1.62 -12.35
CA SER A 62 -12.52 -0.83 -13.37
C SER A 62 -11.01 -0.98 -13.27
N GLU A 63 -10.37 -1.45 -14.35
CA GLU A 63 -8.91 -1.50 -14.44
C GLU A 63 -8.27 -0.12 -14.27
N ARG A 64 -8.91 0.92 -14.81
CA ARG A 64 -8.44 2.31 -14.66
C ARG A 64 -8.42 2.74 -13.21
N GLU A 65 -9.47 2.44 -12.45
CA GLU A 65 -9.52 2.79 -11.02
C GLU A 65 -8.49 2.00 -10.21
N ARG A 66 -8.28 0.72 -10.52
CA ARG A 66 -7.21 -0.08 -9.90
C ARG A 66 -5.82 0.49 -10.20
N ARG A 67 -5.55 0.88 -11.44
CA ARG A 67 -4.29 1.51 -11.83
C ARG A 67 -4.06 2.82 -11.10
N MET A 68 -5.07 3.70 -11.06
CA MET A 68 -4.98 4.97 -10.32
C MET A 68 -4.73 4.76 -8.83
N ALA A 69 -5.33 3.73 -8.22
CA ALA A 69 -5.04 3.38 -6.82
C ALA A 69 -3.57 3.03 -6.60
N VAL A 70 -3.01 2.17 -7.46
CA VAL A 70 -1.59 1.78 -7.38
C VAL A 70 -0.68 2.98 -7.63
N GLU A 71 -0.94 3.77 -8.68
CA GLU A 71 -0.17 4.98 -8.99
C GLU A 71 -0.19 5.99 -7.83
N LYS A 72 -1.35 6.15 -7.18
CA LYS A 72 -1.48 7.03 -6.01
C LYS A 72 -0.56 6.62 -4.86
N VAL A 73 -0.51 5.32 -4.54
CA VAL A 73 0.37 4.81 -3.47
C VAL A 73 1.84 4.86 -3.89
N ALA A 74 2.13 4.51 -5.14
CA ALA A 74 3.48 4.60 -5.71
C ALA A 74 4.04 6.03 -5.64
N ASN A 75 3.24 7.03 -6.03
CA ASN A 75 3.62 8.44 -5.93
C ASN A 75 3.84 8.87 -4.48
N ALA A 76 2.98 8.44 -3.54
CA ALA A 76 3.18 8.74 -2.12
C ALA A 76 4.47 8.13 -1.56
N ALA A 77 4.92 6.98 -2.06
CA ALA A 77 6.21 6.39 -1.70
C ALA A 77 7.38 7.20 -2.28
N LEU A 78 7.29 7.64 -3.54
CA LEU A 78 8.29 8.50 -4.18
C LEU A 78 8.40 9.86 -3.46
N ASP A 79 7.27 10.47 -3.11
CA ASP A 79 7.21 11.72 -2.35
C ASP A 79 7.83 11.58 -0.94
N ALA A 80 7.81 10.36 -0.38
CA ALA A 80 8.48 10.02 0.87
C ALA A 80 9.99 9.71 0.70
N GLY A 81 10.52 9.80 -0.52
CA GLY A 81 11.94 9.55 -0.83
C GLY A 81 12.32 8.08 -0.91
N LEU A 82 11.36 7.19 -1.19
CA LEU A 82 11.56 5.74 -1.28
C LEU A 82 11.67 5.28 -2.73
N ASP A 83 12.35 4.15 -2.96
CA ASP A 83 12.52 3.59 -4.30
C ASP A 83 11.51 2.50 -4.61
N LEU A 84 10.85 2.57 -5.77
CA LEU A 84 9.93 1.52 -6.22
C LEU A 84 10.72 0.37 -6.87
N CYS A 85 10.56 -0.85 -6.36
CA CYS A 85 11.29 -2.02 -6.85
C CYS A 85 10.44 -2.97 -7.68
N GLY A 86 9.14 -3.11 -7.37
CA GLY A 86 8.28 -4.03 -8.11
C GLY A 86 6.80 -3.95 -7.74
N LEU A 87 5.98 -4.50 -8.62
CA LEU A 87 4.52 -4.58 -8.46
C LEU A 87 4.06 -5.98 -8.89
N ALA A 88 3.22 -6.61 -8.07
CA ALA A 88 2.59 -7.88 -8.41
C ALA A 88 1.13 -7.90 -7.99
N ALA A 89 0.25 -8.51 -8.77
CA ALA A 89 -1.12 -8.79 -8.32
C ALA A 89 -1.10 -9.92 -7.28
N SER A 90 -1.93 -9.79 -6.24
CA SER A 90 -2.17 -10.89 -5.31
C SER A 90 -2.82 -12.07 -6.05
N PRO A 91 -2.37 -13.31 -5.85
CA PRO A 91 -2.99 -14.49 -6.47
C PRO A 91 -4.34 -14.82 -5.84
N LEU A 92 -4.61 -14.28 -4.64
CA LEU A 92 -5.87 -14.46 -3.94
C LEU A 92 -6.72 -13.20 -4.09
N PRO A 93 -8.02 -13.34 -4.41
CA PRO A 93 -8.92 -12.19 -4.38
C PRO A 93 -9.06 -11.70 -2.95
N GLY A 94 -9.06 -10.38 -2.79
CA GLY A 94 -9.40 -9.70 -1.55
C GLY A 94 -10.88 -9.87 -1.20
N GLN A 95 -11.28 -9.21 -0.12
CA GLN A 95 -12.66 -9.24 0.35
C GLN A 95 -13.63 -8.78 -0.75
N ASP A 96 -14.74 -9.50 -0.87
CA ASP A 96 -15.79 -9.28 -1.88
C ASP A 96 -15.32 -9.42 -3.34
N GLY A 97 -14.14 -10.00 -3.58
CA GLY A 97 -13.60 -10.23 -4.92
C GLY A 97 -12.71 -9.09 -5.46
N ASN A 98 -12.29 -8.16 -4.61
CA ASN A 98 -11.38 -7.09 -5.02
C ASN A 98 -10.01 -7.64 -5.47
N VAL A 99 -9.48 -7.12 -6.57
CA VAL A 99 -8.10 -7.41 -6.98
C VAL A 99 -7.16 -6.49 -6.21
N GLU A 100 -6.22 -7.09 -5.49
CA GLU A 100 -5.25 -6.40 -4.64
C GLU A 100 -3.83 -6.58 -5.21
N TYR A 101 -2.91 -5.68 -4.86
CA TYR A 101 -1.58 -5.65 -5.44
C TYR A 101 -0.51 -5.48 -4.36
N PHE A 102 0.59 -6.21 -4.46
CA PHE A 102 1.79 -5.97 -3.66
C PHE A 102 2.68 -4.94 -4.37
N LEU A 103 3.02 -3.88 -3.66
CA LEU A 103 4.03 -2.90 -4.05
C LEU A 103 5.28 -3.11 -3.20
N TRP A 104 6.39 -3.47 -3.86
CA TRP A 104 7.69 -3.62 -3.24
C TRP A 104 8.49 -2.31 -3.37
N ILE A 105 8.97 -1.83 -2.24
CA ILE A 105 9.66 -0.55 -2.07
C ILE A 105 10.96 -0.76 -1.28
N LYS A 106 12.02 -0.04 -1.63
CA LYS A 106 13.26 0.08 -0.84
C LYS A 106 13.22 1.38 -0.02
N ARG A 107 13.65 1.32 1.23
CA ARG A 107 13.86 2.51 2.08
C ARG A 107 15.22 3.15 1.88
#